data_AF-A0A5J4QUZ7-F1
#
_entry.id   AF-A0A5J4QUZ7-F1
#
_cell.length_a   1.000
_cell.length_b   1.000
_cell.length_c   1.000
_cell.angle_alpha   90.00
_cell.angle_beta   90.00
_cell.angle_gamma   90.00
#
_symmetry.space_group_name_H-M   'P 1'
#
loop_
_entity.id
_entity.type
_entity.pdbx_description
1 polymer ?
#
loop_
_entity_poly.entity_id
_entity_poly.type
_entity_poly.pdbx_seq_one_letter_code
_entity_poly.pdbx_strand_id
1 'polypeptide(L)' 'RTILAPYFTDYVSPLVSPIFKLAGYNVEVLPESNNDSAECGRMYANNEICYPATLIVGDRIKALKSGKNTPQVAK' A
#
# COMPACT_ATOMS: atom_id res chain seq x y z
N ARG A 1 11.20 -11.40 3.46
CA ARG A 1 10.98 -10.01 2.99
C ARG A 1 9.47 -9.82 2.88
N THR A 2 8.92 -8.69 3.33
CA THR A 2 7.48 -8.42 3.28
C THR A 2 7.17 -7.49 2.12
N ILE A 3 6.17 -7.84 1.32
CA ILE A 3 5.66 -7.05 0.21
C ILE A 3 4.41 -6.33 0.72
N LEU A 4 4.34 -5.02 0.52
CA LEU A 4 3.17 -4.23 0.86
C LEU A 4 2.24 -4.15 -0.35
N ALA A 5 0.98 -4.51 -0.14
CA ALA A 5 -0.10 -4.33 -1.11
C ALA A 5 -1.05 -3.23 -0.62
N PRO A 6 -1.61 -2.40 -1.51
CA PRO A 6 -2.64 -1.45 -1.12
C PRO A 6 -3.94 -2.20 -0.80
N TYR A 7 -4.77 -1.57 0.03
CA TYR A 7 -6.18 -1.95 0.12
C TYR A 7 -6.88 -1.56 -1.19
N PHE A 8 -7.63 -2.49 -1.78
CA PHE A 8 -8.44 -2.23 -2.98
C PHE A 8 -9.93 -2.16 -2.64
N THR A 9 -10.47 -3.24 -2.07
CA THR A 9 -11.87 -3.39 -1.69
C THR A 9 -12.00 -4.46 -0.61
N ASP A 10 -13.14 -4.50 0.10
CA ASP A 10 -13.43 -5.53 1.09
C ASP A 10 -13.48 -6.95 0.51
N TYR A 11 -13.76 -7.07 -0.79
CA TYR A 11 -13.82 -8.37 -1.45
C TYR A 11 -12.43 -8.88 -1.86
N VAL A 12 -11.59 -8.01 -2.43
CA VAL A 12 -10.29 -8.41 -3.00
C VAL A 12 -9.19 -8.40 -1.95
N SER A 13 -9.13 -7.37 -1.10
CA SER A 13 -8.05 -7.17 -0.13
C SER A 13 -7.80 -8.39 0.78
N PRO A 14 -8.83 -9.07 1.34
CA PRO A 14 -8.62 -10.24 2.19
C PRO A 14 -8.03 -11.45 1.46
N LEU A 15 -8.20 -11.52 0.13
CA LEU A 15 -7.73 -12.63 -0.70
C LEU A 15 -6.26 -12.47 -1.11
N VAL A 16 -5.74 -11.24 -1.18
CA VAL A 16 -4.37 -10.96 -1.63
C VAL A 16 -3.35 -11.68 -0.76
N SER A 17 -3.37 -11.49 0.56
CA SER A 17 -2.38 -12.12 1.45
C SER A 17 -2.36 -13.65 1.35
N PRO A 18 -3.49 -14.40 1.47
CA PRO A 18 -3.47 -15.85 1.39
C PRO A 18 -3.07 -16.38 0.01
N ILE A 19 -3.51 -15.75 -1.10
CA ILE A 19 -3.13 -16.18 -2.46
C ILE A 19 -1.62 -16.07 -2.66
N PHE A 20 -1.02 -14.93 -2.29
CA PHE A 20 0.41 -14.74 -2.45
C PHE A 20 1.25 -15.61 -1.50
N LYS A 21 0.70 -15.95 -0.33
CA LYS A 21 1.32 -16.90 0.60
C LYS A 21 1.48 -18.30 -0.02
N LEU A 22 0.50 -18.74 -0.83
CA LEU A 22 0.61 -20.02 -1.56
C LEU A 22 1.74 -20.00 -2.59
N ALA A 23 2.03 -18.83 -3.16
CA ALA A 23 3.17 -18.63 -4.06
C ALA A 23 4.51 -18.39 -3.32
N GLY A 24 4.54 -18.54 -1.98
CA GLY A 24 5.75 -18.36 -1.17
C GLY A 24 6.11 -16.91 -0.87
N TYR A 25 5.22 -15.96 -1.14
CA TYR A 25 5.44 -14.54 -0.84
C TYR A 25 4.78 -14.13 0.47
N ASN A 26 5.47 -13.30 1.25
CA ASN A 26 4.89 -12.67 2.43
C ASN A 26 4.30 -11.31 2.04
N VAL A 27 2.99 -11.25 1.79
CA VAL A 27 2.28 -10.01 1.43
C VAL A 27 1.41 -9.53 2.59
N GLU A 28 1.56 -8.26 2.95
CA GLU A 28 0.73 -7.56 3.93
C GLU A 28 -0.07 -6.48 3.21
N VAL A 29 -1.38 -6.48 3.41
CA VAL A 29 -2.27 -5.47 2.84
C VAL A 29 -2.35 -4.30 3.80
N LEU A 30 -2.10 -3.09 3.30
CA LEU A 30 -2.20 -1.86 4.06
C LEU A 30 -3.66 -1.61 4.50
N PRO A 31 -3.88 -0.83 5.58
CA PRO A 31 -5.23 -0.43 5.96
C PRO A 31 -5.89 0.41 4.86
N GLU A 32 -7.22 0.52 4.94
CA GLU A 32 -8.01 1.36 4.03
C GLU A 32 -7.48 2.80 4.03
N SER A 33 -7.48 3.40 2.84
CA SER A 33 -7.04 4.78 2.64
C SER A 33 -7.94 5.75 3.41
N ASN A 34 -7.33 6.78 4.01
CA ASN A 34 -8.04 7.81 4.76
C ASN A 34 -7.65 9.21 4.29
N ASN A 35 -8.18 10.26 4.93
CA ASN A 35 -7.86 11.64 4.57
C ASN A 35 -6.36 11.95 4.67
N ASP A 36 -5.64 11.33 5.61
CA ASP A 36 -4.19 11.47 5.71
C ASP A 36 -3.47 10.82 4.53
N SER A 37 -4.01 9.72 3.97
CA SER A 37 -3.52 9.14 2.71
C SER A 37 -3.67 10.12 1.57
N ALA A 38 -4.83 10.80 1.48
CA ALA A 38 -5.05 11.78 0.43
C ALA A 38 -4.11 12.98 0.56
N GLU A 39 -3.91 13.51 1.77
CA GLU A 39 -2.99 14.63 2.03
C GLU A 39 -1.54 14.25 1.73
N CYS A 40 -1.06 13.11 2.26
CA CYS A 40 0.27 12.61 1.94
C CYS A 40 0.41 12.35 0.44
N GLY A 41 -0.56 11.69 -0.18
CA GLY A 41 -0.55 11.40 -1.61
C GLY A 41 -0.40 12.65 -2.45
N ARG A 42 -1.13 13.72 -2.15
CA ARG A 42 -1.03 15.02 -2.86
C ARG A 42 0.34 15.67 -2.72
N MET A 43 1.04 15.48 -1.62
CA MET A 43 2.39 16.04 -1.43
C MET A 43 3.48 15.31 -2.25
N TYR A 44 3.26 14.05 -2.63
CA TYR A 44 4.31 13.20 -3.21
C TYR A 44 3.94 12.53 -4.55
N ALA A 45 2.68 12.61 -4.98
CA ALA A 45 2.23 12.08 -6.26
C ALA A 45 2.28 13.15 -7.35
N ASN A 46 2.44 12.71 -8.60
CA ASN A 46 2.37 13.61 -9.75
C ASN A 46 0.96 14.20 -9.90
N ASN A 47 0.86 15.45 -10.34
CA ASN A 47 -0.43 16.15 -10.51
C ASN A 47 -1.33 15.52 -11.58
N GLU A 48 -0.80 14.73 -12.51
CA GLU A 48 -1.57 14.09 -13.58
C GLU A 48 -2.00 12.65 -13.24
N ILE A 49 -1.77 12.19 -12.01
CA ILE A 49 -2.19 10.85 -11.61
C ILE A 49 -3.66 10.84 -11.15
N CYS A 50 -4.35 9.73 -11.39
CA CYS A 50 -5.72 9.57 -10.92
C CYS A 50 -5.80 9.45 -9.39
N TYR A 51 -6.92 9.87 -8.81
CA TYR A 51 -7.12 9.91 -7.36
C TYR A 51 -6.85 8.58 -6.63
N PRO A 52 -7.28 7.40 -7.14
CA PRO A 52 -6.94 6.13 -6.49
C PRO A 52 -5.43 5.89 -6.38
N ALA A 53 -4.66 6.28 -7.40
CA ALA A 53 -3.22 6.12 -7.35
C ALA A 53 -2.56 7.14 -6.40
N THR A 54 -3.12 8.36 -6.28
CA THR A 54 -2.73 9.32 -5.25
C THR A 54 -2.89 8.72 -3.84
N LEU A 55 -4.00 8.05 -3.56
CA LEU A 55 -4.25 7.38 -2.27
C LEU A 55 -3.21 6.28 -1.99
N ILE A 56 -2.94 5.43 -2.99
CA ILE A 56 -1.94 4.35 -2.87
C ILE A 56 -0.54 4.90 -2.55
N VAL A 57 -0.14 6.01 -3.19
CA VAL A 57 1.13 6.69 -2.89
C VAL A 57 1.14 7.16 -1.44
N GLY A 58 0.05 7.80 -0.99
CA GLY A 58 -0.12 8.24 0.39
C GLY A 58 -0.01 7.10 1.41
N ASP A 59 -0.69 5.98 1.17
CA ASP A 59 -0.66 4.82 2.05
C ASP A 59 0.74 4.21 2.17
N ARG A 60 1.46 4.10 1.04
CA ARG A 60 2.85 3.63 1.07
C ARG A 60 3.75 4.57 1.85
N ILE A 61 3.61 5.88 1.66
CA ILE A 61 4.45 6.86 2.37
C ILE A 61 4.15 6.86 3.86
N LYS A 62 2.87 6.77 4.27
CA LYS A 62 2.50 6.62 5.68
C LYS A 62 3.09 5.36 6.28
N ALA A 63 2.99 4.23 5.60
CA ALA A 63 3.58 2.96 6.05
C ALA A 63 5.09 3.10 6.28
N LEU A 64 5.81 3.67 5.30
CA LEU A 64 7.25 3.92 5.41
C LEU A 64 7.60 4.87 6.57
N LYS A 65 6.85 5.97 6.74
CA LYS A 65 7.06 6.93 7.84
C LYS A 65 6.77 6.33 9.21
N SER A 66 5.84 5.39 9.30
CA SER A 66 5.46 4.74 10.57
C SER A 66 6.55 3.80 11.12
N GLY A 67 7.59 3.49 10.34
CA GLY A 67 8.62 2.52 10.70
C GLY A 67 8.11 1.06 10.79
N LYS A 68 6.80 0.85 10.70
CA LYS A 68 6.18 -0.47 10.57
C LYS A 68 6.26 -0.89 9.11
N ASN A 69 6.96 -2.00 8.87
CA ASN A 69 7.03 -2.68 7.59
C ASN A 69 7.80 -1.90 6.51
N THR A 70 9.09 -1.65 6.70
CA THR A 70 9.97 -1.27 5.59
C THR A 70 10.05 -2.42 4.58
N PRO A 71 9.51 -2.29 3.35
CA PRO A 71 9.83 -3.23 2.29
C PRO A 71 11.28 -2.93 1.88
N GLN A 72 12.22 -3.79 2.28
CA GLN A 72 13.57 -3.72 1.75
C GLN A 72 13.50 -4.03 0.26
N VAL A 73 13.60 -2.97 -0.55
CA VAL A 73 13.60 -2.98 -2.01
C VAL A 73 14.49 -4.12 -2.49
N ALA A 74 13.93 -5.02 -3.30
CA ALA A 74 14.65 -6.15 -3.84
C ALA A 74 15.85 -5.64 -4.66
N LYS A 75 17.07 -6.03 -4.25
CA LYS A 75 18.20 -6.17 -5.18
C LYS A 75 17.86 -7.23 -6.21
#